data_AF-A0A2E2UU95-F1
#
_entry.id   AF-A0A2E2UU95-F1
#
_cell.length_a   1.000
_cell.length_b   1.000
_cell.length_c   1.000
_cell.angle_alpha   90.00
_cell.angle_beta   90.00
_cell.angle_gamma   90.00
#
_symmetry.space_group_name_H-M   'P 1'
#
loop_
_entity.id
_entity.type
_entity.pdbx_description
1 polymer ?
#
loop_
_entity_poly.entity_id
_entity_poly.type
_entity_poly.pdbx_seq_one_letter_code
_entity_poly.pdbx_strand_id
1 'polypeptide(L)' 'MKVVLLAIALLALGFAGIAIKILVKKGGKFSGTCASNSPFLNKEGENCGFCGASPDEMCKKEKVPS' A
#
# COMPACT_ATOMS: atom_id res chain seq x y z
N MET A 1 -20.18 -9.57 24.03
CA MET A 1 -20.10 -10.47 22.86
C MET A 1 -20.60 -9.86 21.55
N LYS A 2 -21.74 -9.17 21.49
CA LYS A 2 -22.23 -8.53 20.24
C LYS A 2 -21.22 -7.58 19.58
N VAL A 3 -20.62 -6.69 20.37
CA VAL A 3 -19.54 -5.78 19.90
C VAL A 3 -18.27 -6.52 19.48
N VAL A 4 -17.94 -7.64 20.12
CA VAL A 4 -16.78 -8.46 19.77
C VAL A 4 -17.00 -9.15 18.43
N LEU A 5 -18.19 -9.74 18.22
CA LEU A 5 -18.57 -10.33 16.94
C LEU A 5 -18.59 -9.29 15.82
N LEU A 6 -19.09 -8.09 16.11
CA LEU A 6 -19.12 -6.98 15.15
C LEU A 6 -17.70 -6.49 14.81
N ALA A 7 -16.81 -6.39 15.81
CA ALA A 7 -15.42 -6.03 15.58
C ALA A 7 -14.69 -7.08 14.72
N ILE A 8 -14.88 -8.38 15.01
CA ILE A 8 -14.31 -9.46 14.21
C ILE A 8 -14.84 -9.43 12.78
N ALA A 9 -16.14 -9.20 12.59
CA ALA A 9 -16.75 -9.11 11.26
C ALA A 9 -16.17 -7.94 10.45
N LEU A 10 -15.99 -6.76 11.05
CA LEU A 10 -15.39 -5.60 10.38
C LEU A 10 -13.91 -5.81 10.04
N LEU A 11 -13.14 -6.43 10.94
CA LEU A 11 -11.75 -6.80 10.66
C LEU A 11 -11.67 -7.80 9.51
N ALA A 12 -12.48 -8.85 9.54
CA ALA A 12 -12.53 -9.85 8.48
C ALA A 12 -12.87 -9.24 7.11
N LEU A 13 -13.81 -8.29 7.06
CA LEU A 13 -14.13 -7.54 5.84
C LEU A 13 -12.95 -6.70 5.33
N GLY A 14 -12.21 -6.05 6.22
CA GLY A 14 -11.00 -5.29 5.87
C GLY A 14 -9.92 -6.18 5.24
N PHE A 15 -9.63 -7.33 5.85
CA PHE A 15 -8.67 -8.29 5.31
C PHE A 15 -9.15 -8.93 4.00
N ALA A 16 -10.45 -9.22 3.89
CA ALA A 16 -11.04 -9.73 2.65
C ALA A 16 -10.86 -8.74 1.49
N GLY A 17 -11.11 -7.44 1.71
CA GLY A 17 -10.92 -6.40 0.70
C GLY A 17 -9.47 -6.27 0.23
N ILE A 18 -8.51 -6.39 1.15
CA ILE A 18 -7.07 -6.39 0.85
C ILE A 18 -6.68 -7.64 0.06
N ALA A 19 -7.16 -8.82 0.47
CA ALA A 19 -6.86 -10.09 -0.18
C ALA A 19 -7.40 -10.16 -1.62
N ILE A 20 -8.61 -9.64 -1.86
CA ILE A 20 -9.21 -9.57 -3.21
C ILE A 20 -8.31 -8.76 -4.15
N LYS A 21 -7.74 -7.64 -3.70
CA LYS A 21 -6.80 -6.85 -4.51
C LYS A 21 -5.55 -7.64 -4.92
N ILE A 22 -5.04 -8.50 -4.05
CA ILE A 22 -3.86 -9.34 -4.34
C ILE A 22 -4.19 -10.39 -5.39
N LEU A 23 -5.39 -10.98 -5.34
CA LEU A 23 -5.83 -12.01 -6.29
C LEU A 23 -6.20 -11.42 -7.67
N VAL A 24 -6.84 -10.25 -7.69
CA VAL A 24 -7.31 -9.61 -8.93
C VAL A 24 -6.20 -8.84 -9.65
N LYS A 25 -5.23 -8.27 -8.93
CA LYS A 25 -4.11 -7.56 -9.54
C LYS A 25 -2.99 -8.55 -9.91
N LYS A 26 -2.74 -8.74 -11.21
CA LYS A 26 -1.65 -9.60 -11.73
C LYS A 26 -0.32 -9.20 -11.06
N GLY A 27 0.22 -10.07 -10.22
CA GLY A 27 1.47 -9.87 -9.47
C GLY A 27 1.32 -9.46 -7.99
N GLY A 28 0.11 -9.32 -7.44
CA GLY A 28 -0.12 -9.18 -6.00
C GLY A 28 0.41 -7.89 -5.35
N LYS A 29 0.76 -6.87 -6.13
CA LYS A 29 1.45 -5.67 -5.66
C LYS A 29 0.49 -4.55 -5.22
N PHE A 30 0.76 -3.93 -4.08
CA PHE A 30 0.03 -2.74 -3.62
C PHE A 30 0.42 -1.51 -4.48
N SER A 31 -0.57 -0.74 -4.97
CA SER A 31 -0.30 0.45 -5.77
C SER A 31 0.17 1.62 -4.88
N GLY A 32 1.44 2.05 -4.98
CA GLY A 32 1.85 3.45 -4.79
C GLY A 32 1.59 4.14 -3.44
N THR A 33 1.40 3.44 -2.33
CA THR A 33 1.22 4.06 -1.00
C THR A 33 2.58 4.28 -0.29
N CYS A 34 2.66 5.17 0.71
CA CYS A 34 3.92 5.47 1.44
C CYS A 34 4.68 4.24 1.95
N ALA A 35 3.98 3.16 2.28
CA ALA A 35 4.61 1.90 2.72
C ALA A 35 5.36 1.18 1.58
N SER A 36 4.85 1.28 0.36
CA SER A 36 5.46 0.74 -0.87
C SER A 36 6.78 1.44 -1.23
N ASN A 37 7.02 2.63 -0.67
CA ASN A 37 8.23 3.45 -0.86
C ASN A 37 9.30 3.22 0.23
N SER A 38 9.04 2.39 1.25
CA SER A 38 9.96 2.21 2.37
C SER A 38 11.16 1.33 1.99
N PRO A 39 12.41 1.72 2.33
CA PRO A 39 13.63 0.96 2.00
C PRO A 39 13.68 -0.42 2.67
N PHE A 40 12.86 -0.66 3.69
CA PHE A 40 12.73 -1.97 4.33
C PHE A 40 11.77 -2.92 3.59
N LEU A 41 10.79 -2.37 2.86
CA LEU A 41 9.71 -3.11 2.20
C LEU A 41 9.90 -3.18 0.67
N ASN A 42 10.59 -2.21 0.08
CA ASN A 42 10.89 -2.14 -1.34
C ASN A 42 12.35 -2.52 -1.58
N LYS A 43 12.63 -3.82 -1.67
CA LYS A 43 14.02 -4.30 -1.73
C LYS A 43 14.64 -4.22 -3.13
N GLU A 44 13.87 -4.38 -4.22
CA GLU A 44 14.39 -4.28 -5.62
C GLU A 44 13.28 -3.87 -6.64
N GLY A 45 12.39 -2.93 -6.28
CA GLY A 45 11.34 -2.35 -7.13
C GLY A 45 11.22 -0.83 -6.94
N GLU A 46 12.36 -0.16 -7.04
CA GLU A 46 12.60 1.25 -6.72
C GLU A 46 11.85 2.24 -7.67
N ASN A 47 11.54 3.48 -7.29
CA ASN A 47 12.34 4.34 -6.42
C ASN A 47 11.50 5.28 -5.54
N CYS A 48 11.84 5.44 -4.26
CA CYS A 48 11.58 6.67 -3.50
C CYS A 48 12.42 6.76 -2.22
N GLY A 49 13.69 7.15 -2.30
CA GLY A 49 14.46 7.53 -1.09
C GLY A 49 14.28 8.99 -0.68
N PHE A 50 13.68 9.82 -1.54
CA PHE A 50 14.58 10.77 -2.17
C PHE A 50 13.88 11.62 -3.21
N CYS A 51 13.15 10.97 -4.13
CA CYS A 51 13.15 11.43 -5.51
C CYS A 51 11.78 11.65 -6.13
N GLY A 52 10.69 11.38 -5.43
CA GLY A 52 9.38 11.50 -6.07
C GLY A 52 9.08 10.31 -6.96
N ALA A 53 9.01 9.17 -6.25
CA ALA A 53 8.32 7.89 -6.45
C ALA A 53 8.51 7.16 -7.84
N SER A 54 8.56 5.81 -7.99
CA SER A 54 7.50 4.84 -8.34
C SER A 54 7.74 3.41 -7.90
N PRO A 55 6.84 2.90 -7.06
CA PRO A 55 6.46 1.49 -7.00
C PRO A 55 4.93 1.37 -7.23
N ASP A 56 4.47 1.86 -8.40
CA ASP A 56 3.06 2.19 -8.77
C ASP A 56 2.49 3.49 -8.15
N GLU A 57 3.36 4.50 -7.92
CA GLU A 57 3.17 5.84 -7.26
C GLU A 57 1.77 6.37 -6.97
N MET A 58 1.61 7.03 -5.81
CA MET A 58 1.45 8.49 -5.79
C MET A 58 2.40 9.10 -4.73
N CYS A 59 3.53 9.71 -5.10
CA CYS A 59 4.07 10.84 -4.34
C CYS A 59 5.11 11.65 -5.13
N LYS A 60 4.72 12.87 -5.54
CA LYS A 60 5.63 13.93 -6.03
C LYS A 60 5.11 15.28 -5.56
N LYS A 61 5.70 15.86 -4.50
CA LYS A 61 5.27 17.17 -3.96
C LYS A 61 5.54 18.28 -4.99
N GLU A 62 4.53 19.08 -5.31
CA GLU A 62 4.58 20.20 -6.27
C GLU A 62 5.77 21.16 -6.01
N LYS A 63 6.61 21.49 -7.03
CA LYS A 63 7.55 22.64 -7.07
C LYS A 63 8.84 22.64 -6.21
N VAL A 64 9.70 21.63 -6.22
CA VAL A 64 11.03 21.78 -5.57
C VAL A 64 12.13 22.12 -6.60
N PRO A 65 12.50 23.42 -6.77
CA PRO A 65 13.88 23.85 -6.88
C PRO A 65 14.40 24.30 -5.51
N SER A 66 15.55 23.75 -5.12
CA SER A 66 16.39 24.02 -3.92
C SER A 66 16.03 23.21 -2.67
#